data_AF-A0A0Q7ECR4-F1
#
_entry.id   AF-A0A0Q7ECR4-F1
#
_cell.length_a   1.000
_cell.length_b   1.000
_cell.length_c   1.000
_cell.angle_alpha   90.00
_cell.angle_beta   90.00
_cell.angle_gamma   90.00
#
_symmetry.space_group_name_H-M   'P 1'
#
loop_
_entity.id
_entity.type
_entity.pdbx_description
1 polymer ?
#
loop_
_entity_poly.entity_id
_entity_poly.type
_entity_poly.pdbx_seq_one_letter_code
_entity_poly.pdbx_strand_id
1 'polypeptide(L)'
;MTADEASELFLEQLNAAIEARPPAVPLDREAASEMLSWIVAANYHSALLLGRLREGGVALDRGDGRSMDGWVVEQVRMGNLASAARQRLDDGPG
;
A
#
# COMPACT_ATOMS: atom_id res chain seq x y z
N MET A 1 25.51 9.46 5.64
CA MET A 1 24.22 9.12 5.02
C MET A 1 23.42 10.40 4.88
N THR A 2 23.27 10.88 3.65
CA THR A 2 22.41 12.02 3.30
C THR A 2 20.96 11.56 3.14
N ALA A 3 20.01 12.50 3.04
CA ALA A 3 18.60 12.18 2.77
C ALA A 3 18.40 11.50 1.40
N ASP A 4 19.24 11.84 0.43
CA ASP A 4 19.23 11.25 -0.91
C ASP A 4 19.74 9.80 -0.85
N GLU A 5 20.86 9.55 -0.18
CA GLU A 5 21.39 8.19 0.03
C GLU A 5 20.41 7.29 0.81
N ALA A 6 19.68 7.86 1.78
CA ALA A 6 18.65 7.13 2.52
C ALA A 6 17.42 6.80 1.66
N SER A 7 17.05 7.70 0.75
CA SER A 7 15.93 7.52 -0.18
C SER A 7 16.25 6.48 -1.25
N GLU A 8 17.46 6.52 -1.80
CA GLU A 8 17.96 5.52 -2.76
C GLU A 8 18.01 4.12 -2.13
N LEU A 9 18.59 4.00 -0.93
CA LEU A 9 18.63 2.74 -0.20
C LEU A 9 17.23 2.21 0.13
N PHE A 10 16.30 3.10 0.50
CA PHE A 10 14.92 2.72 0.75
C PHE A 10 14.23 2.19 -0.52
N LEU A 11 14.41 2.86 -1.66
CA LEU A 11 13.86 2.43 -2.95
C LEU A 11 14.46 1.10 -3.41
N GLU A 12 15.77 0.89 -3.23
CA GLU A 12 16.42 -0.40 -3.52
C GLU A 12 15.84 -1.53 -2.67
N GLN A 13 15.67 -1.31 -1.35
CA GLN A 13 15.07 -2.31 -0.47
C GLN A 13 13.61 -2.58 -0.81
N LEU A 14 12.84 -1.55 -1.18
CA LEU A 14 11.45 -1.70 -1.59
C LEU A 14 11.34 -2.50 -2.90
N ASN A 15 12.17 -2.18 -3.90
CA ASN A 15 12.21 -2.90 -5.17
C ASN A 15 12.63 -4.36 -4.98
N ALA A 16 13.66 -4.60 -4.16
CA ALA A 16 14.08 -5.95 -3.81
C ALA A 16 12.97 -6.73 -3.09
N ALA A 17 12.19 -6.08 -2.22
CA ALA A 17 11.05 -6.68 -1.55
C ALA A 17 9.86 -6.97 -2.50
N ILE A 18 9.68 -6.16 -3.55
CA ILE A 18 8.66 -6.39 -4.59
C ILE A 18 9.05 -7.57 -5.49
N GLU A 19 10.33 -7.66 -5.85
CA GLU A 19 10.84 -8.72 -6.74
C GLU A 19 11.02 -10.07 -6.03
N ALA A 20 11.39 -10.03 -4.75
CA ALA A 20 11.42 -11.23 -3.93
C ALA A 20 9.98 -11.69 -3.70
N ARG A 21 9.58 -12.78 -4.40
CA ARG A 21 8.40 -13.54 -3.97
C ARG A 21 8.58 -13.85 -2.48
N PRO A 22 7.72 -13.35 -1.58
CA PRO A 22 7.87 -13.65 -0.17
C PRO A 22 7.88 -15.18 -0.03
N PRO A 23 8.79 -15.74 0.77
CA PRO A 23 8.84 -17.17 0.98
C PRO A 23 7.45 -17.66 1.37
N ALA A 24 7.06 -18.83 0.86
CA ALA A 24 5.78 -19.47 1.21
C ALA A 24 5.85 -19.99 2.65
N VAL A 25 5.98 -19.06 3.60
CA VAL A 25 5.86 -19.33 5.02
C VAL A 25 4.37 -19.47 5.30
N PRO A 26 3.93 -20.52 6.01
CA PRO A 26 2.57 -20.60 6.50
C PRO A 26 2.24 -19.32 7.28
N LEU A 27 1.30 -18.54 6.78
CA LEU A 27 0.88 -17.30 7.41
C LEU A 27 -0.17 -17.67 8.46
N ASP A 28 0.18 -17.52 9.74
CA ASP A 28 -0.80 -17.69 10.80
C ASP A 28 -1.83 -16.55 10.81
N ARG A 29 -2.92 -16.74 11.55
CA ARG A 29 -4.04 -15.81 11.60
C ARG A 29 -3.62 -14.43 12.13
N GLU A 30 -2.71 -14.38 13.10
CA GLU A 30 -2.26 -13.13 13.72
C GLU A 30 -1.43 -12.31 12.73
N ALA A 31 -0.43 -12.94 12.11
CA ALA A 31 0.40 -12.35 11.08
C ALA A 31 -0.45 -11.89 9.87
N ALA A 32 -1.43 -12.68 9.45
CA ALA A 32 -2.35 -12.29 8.39
C ALA A 32 -3.19 -11.05 8.76
N SER A 33 -3.73 -10.99 9.98
CA SER A 33 -4.51 -9.85 10.45
C SER A 33 -3.66 -8.58 10.58
N GLU A 34 -2.41 -8.72 11.04
CA GLU A 34 -1.44 -7.63 11.11
C GLU A 34 -1.11 -7.09 9.71
N MET A 35 -0.75 -7.97 8.77
CA MET A 35 -0.45 -7.59 7.39
C MET A 35 -1.63 -6.86 6.72
N LEU A 36 -2.86 -7.36 6.90
CA LEU A 36 -4.05 -6.69 6.37
C LEU A 36 -4.25 -5.30 6.98
N SER A 37 -3.93 -5.13 8.27
CA SER A 37 -3.99 -3.82 8.95
C SER A 37 -2.97 -2.84 8.36
N TRP A 38 -1.76 -3.30 8.04
CA TRP A 38 -0.75 -2.50 7.34
C TRP A 38 -1.21 -2.10 5.94
N ILE A 39 -1.82 -3.02 5.18
CA ILE A 39 -2.35 -2.72 3.83
C ILE A 39 -3.45 -1.66 3.92
N VAL A 40 -4.36 -1.75 4.89
CA VAL A 40 -5.40 -0.73 5.14
C VAL A 40 -4.74 0.64 5.37
N ALA A 41 -3.80 0.73 6.33
CA ALA A 41 -3.15 1.98 6.69
C ALA A 41 -2.39 2.61 5.51
N ALA A 42 -1.60 1.81 4.79
CA ALA A 42 -0.82 2.28 3.64
C ALA A 42 -1.72 2.86 2.55
N ASN A 43 -2.81 2.18 2.19
CA ASN A 43 -3.70 2.62 1.13
C ASN A 43 -4.47 3.91 1.50
N TYR A 44 -4.97 4.01 2.74
CA TYR A 44 -5.62 5.24 3.20
C TYR A 44 -4.63 6.42 3.26
N HIS A 45 -3.41 6.19 3.72
CA HIS A 45 -2.38 7.23 3.77
C HIS A 45 -1.99 7.71 2.37
N SER A 46 -1.77 6.79 1.43
CA SER A 46 -1.52 7.11 0.02
C SER A 46 -2.65 7.96 -0.57
N ALA A 47 -3.91 7.59 -0.35
CA ALA A 47 -5.06 8.37 -0.82
C ALA A 47 -5.05 9.82 -0.30
N LEU A 48 -4.73 10.02 0.98
CA LEU A 48 -4.63 11.36 1.59
C LEU A 48 -3.48 12.18 1.01
N LEU A 49 -2.29 11.59 0.87
CA LEU A 49 -1.13 12.29 0.33
C LEU A 49 -1.34 12.67 -1.14
N LEU A 50 -1.90 11.77 -1.95
CA LEU A 50 -2.23 12.04 -3.34
C LEU A 50 -3.28 13.17 -3.46
N GLY A 51 -4.27 13.18 -2.58
CA GLY A 51 -5.24 14.28 -2.47
C GLY A 51 -4.56 15.63 -2.19
N ARG A 52 -3.64 15.68 -1.23
CA ARG A 52 -2.88 16.90 -0.91
C ARG A 52 -1.99 17.38 -2.05
N LEU A 53 -1.31 16.47 -2.75
CA LEU A 53 -0.48 16.82 -3.91
C LEU A 53 -1.33 17.43 -5.03
N ARG A 54 -2.52 16.86 -5.28
CA ARG A 54 -3.49 17.42 -6.23
C ARG A 54 -3.94 18.82 -5.82
N GLU A 55 -4.32 19.03 -4.55
CA GLU A 55 -4.71 20.35 -4.03
C GLU A 55 -3.58 21.38 -4.17
N GLY A 56 -2.32 20.93 -4.05
CA GLY A 56 -1.13 21.73 -4.30
C GLY A 56 -0.79 21.99 -5.77
N GLY A 57 -1.62 21.51 -6.72
CA GLY A 57 -1.41 21.71 -8.15
C GLY A 57 -0.29 20.87 -8.76
N VAL A 58 0.16 19.82 -8.08
CA VAL A 58 1.18 18.91 -8.61
C VAL A 58 0.56 18.06 -9.71
N ALA A 59 1.05 18.22 -10.94
CA ALA A 59 0.69 17.35 -12.06
C ALA A 59 1.33 15.97 -11.83
N LEU A 60 0.49 15.00 -11.49
CA LEU A 60 0.89 13.62 -11.26
C LEU A 60 0.34 12.77 -12.41
N ASP A 61 1.11 12.72 -13.49
CA ASP A 61 0.79 11.93 -14.66
C ASP A 61 1.27 10.49 -14.44
N ARG A 62 0.36 9.52 -14.62
CA ARG A 62 0.78 8.12 -14.69
C ARG A 62 1.40 7.85 -16.07
N GLY A 63 2.46 7.03 -16.09
CA GLY A 63 3.06 6.56 -17.33
C GLY A 63 2.11 5.73 -18.22
N ASP A 64 0.96 5.28 -17.70
CA ASP A 64 -0.08 4.55 -18.43
C ASP A 64 -1.29 5.42 -18.85
N GLY A 65 -1.23 6.74 -18.65
CA GLY A 65 -2.27 7.69 -19.09
C GLY A 65 -3.57 7.70 -18.27
N ARG A 66 -3.65 6.95 -17.17
CA ARG A 66 -4.82 6.98 -16.28
C ARG A 66 -4.81 8.19 -15.35
N SER A 67 -6.00 8.71 -15.02
CA SER A 67 -6.15 9.89 -14.16
C SER A 67 -5.73 9.60 -12.71
N MET A 68 -5.20 10.62 -12.04
CA MET A 68 -4.91 10.57 -10.61
C MET A 68 -6.15 10.27 -9.76
N ASP A 69 -7.31 10.77 -10.16
CA ASP A 69 -8.57 10.50 -9.47
C ASP A 69 -8.91 9.01 -9.49
N GLY A 70 -8.64 8.33 -10.60
CA GLY A 70 -8.73 6.88 -10.68
C GLY A 70 -7.78 6.18 -9.70
N TRP A 71 -6.57 6.71 -9.51
CA TRP A 71 -5.59 6.12 -8.61
C TRP A 71 -5.96 6.29 -7.12
N VAL A 72 -6.45 7.47 -6.71
CA VAL A 72 -6.97 7.70 -5.35
C VAL A 72 -8.12 6.74 -5.05
N VAL A 73 -9.05 6.56 -6.00
CA VAL A 73 -10.15 5.60 -5.88
C VAL A 73 -9.63 4.16 -5.77
N GLU A 74 -8.60 3.78 -6.54
CA GLU A 74 -7.96 2.47 -6.43
C GLU A 74 -7.36 2.24 -5.03
N GLN A 75 -6.68 3.23 -4.45
CA GLN A 75 -6.13 3.11 -3.09
C GLN A 75 -7.24 2.87 -2.06
N VAL A 76 -8.30 3.69 -2.07
CA VAL A 76 -9.45 3.52 -1.15
C VAL A 76 -10.10 2.15 -1.32
N ARG A 77 -10.29 1.69 -2.57
CA ARG A 77 -10.84 0.37 -2.86
C ARG A 77 -9.98 -0.75 -2.27
N MET A 78 -8.66 -0.68 -2.45
CA MET A 78 -7.73 -1.68 -1.92
C MET A 78 -7.73 -1.71 -0.38
N GLY A 79 -7.75 -0.54 0.27
CA GLY A 79 -7.91 -0.44 1.72
C GLY A 79 -9.21 -1.09 2.21
N ASN A 80 -10.33 -0.85 1.54
CA ASN A 80 -11.62 -1.48 1.88
C ASN A 80 -11.61 -3.00 1.68
N LEU A 81 -11.00 -3.49 0.62
CA LEU A 81 -10.86 -4.94 0.38
C LEU A 81 -10.02 -5.61 1.47
N ALA A 82 -8.92 -4.99 1.88
CA ALA A 82 -8.08 -5.49 2.97
C ALA A 82 -8.82 -5.49 4.32
N SER A 83 -9.58 -4.42 4.61
CA SER A 83 -10.41 -4.34 5.82
C SER A 83 -11.47 -5.44 5.86
N ALA A 84 -12.17 -5.68 4.75
CA ALA A 84 -13.17 -6.74 4.64
C ALA A 84 -12.54 -8.16 4.70
N ALA A 85 -11.33 -8.34 4.17
CA ALA A 85 -10.58 -9.57 4.33
C ALA A 85 -10.21 -9.81 5.81
N ARG A 86 -9.80 -8.75 6.53
CA ARG A 86 -9.47 -8.83 7.96
C ARG A 86 -10.69 -9.20 8.80
N GLN A 87 -11.83 -8.54 8.57
CA GLN A 87 -13.09 -8.87 9.27
C GLN A 87 -13.46 -10.35 9.08
N ARG A 88 -13.40 -10.86 7.84
CA ARG A 88 -13.66 -12.28 7.57
C ARG A 88 -12.66 -13.21 8.25
N LEU A 89 -11.39 -12.80 8.34
CA LEU A 89 -10.37 -13.54 9.05
C LEU A 89 -10.65 -13.57 10.55
N ASP A 90 -11.09 -12.46 11.13
CA ASP A 90 -11.41 -12.32 12.56
C ASP A 90 -12.72 -13.05 12.92
N ASP A 91 -13.69 -13.15 11.99
CA ASP A 91 -14.99 -13.80 12.20
C ASP A 91 -15.00 -15.30 11.83
N GLY A 92 -14.00 -15.80 11.11
CA GLY A 92 -13.91 -17.19 10.66
C GLY A 92 -13.50 -18.19 11.77
N PRO A 93 -13.92 -19.47 11.69
CA PRO A 93 -13.44 -20.50 12.59
C PRO A 93 -11.91 -20.65 12.44
N GLY A 94 -11.20 -20.66 13.57
CA GLY A 94 -9.74 -20.83 13.63
C GLY A 94 -9.30 -22.27 13.40
#